data_AF-A0A9P9I9R7-F1
#
_entry.id   AF-A0A9P9I9R7-F1
#
_cell.length_a   1.000
_cell.length_b   1.000
_cell.length_c   1.000
_cell.angle_alpha   90.00
_cell.angle_beta   90.00
_cell.angle_gamma   90.00
#
_symmetry.space_group_name_H-M   'P 1'
#
loop_
_entity.id
_entity.type
_entity.pdbx_description
1 polymer ?
#
loop_
_entity_poly.entity_id
_entity_poly.type
_entity_poly.pdbx_seq_one_letter_code
_entity_poly.pdbx_strand_id
1 'polypeptide(L)' 'MKAYLPAAGYCSVVISAACHPPHDDLYTHLNEVQWGALPMGEDEEVGHCTFPSGSITLPTEGRLYA' A
#
# COMPACT_ATOMS: atom_id res chain seq x y z
N MET A 1 14.64 -9.13 -2.81
CA MET A 1 13.53 -9.91 -2.22
C MET A 1 12.44 -10.03 -3.26
N LYS A 2 11.83 -11.21 -3.42
CA LYS A 2 10.74 -11.44 -4.39
C LYS A 2 9.45 -11.53 -3.59
N ALA A 3 8.63 -10.48 -3.60
CA ALA A 3 7.34 -10.50 -2.93
C ALA A 3 6.36 -11.31 -3.78
N TYR A 4 5.90 -12.46 -3.27
CA TYR A 4 4.77 -13.16 -3.86
C TYR A 4 3.51 -12.43 -3.45
N LEU A 5 2.95 -11.64 -4.36
CA LEU A 5 1.63 -11.06 -4.15
C LEU A 5 0.63 -12.21 -3.91
N PRO A 6 -0.12 -12.21 -2.80
CA PRO A 6 -1.26 -13.11 -2.65
C PRO A 6 -2.18 -12.94 -3.86
N ALA A 7 -2.84 -14.01 -4.29
CA ALA A 7 -3.85 -13.90 -5.34
C ALA A 7 -4.91 -12.84 -4.92
N ALA A 8 -4.88 -11.68 -5.58
CA ALA A 8 -5.49 -10.45 -5.08
C ALA A 8 -7.02 -10.56 -4.93
N GLY A 9 -7.66 -11.38 -5.79
CA GLY A 9 -9.13 -11.48 -5.85
C GLY A 9 -9.80 -12.06 -4.60
N TYR A 10 -9.07 -12.68 -3.68
CA TYR A 10 -9.65 -13.31 -2.47
C TYR A 10 -8.88 -13.00 -1.17
N CYS A 11 -7.94 -12.06 -1.19
CA CYS A 11 -7.15 -11.71 -0.01
C CYS A 11 -7.65 -10.38 0.57
N SER A 12 -8.31 -10.41 1.72
CA SER A 12 -8.86 -9.21 2.38
C SER A 12 -7.80 -8.14 2.60
N VAL A 13 -6.58 -8.53 3.00
CA VAL A 13 -5.44 -7.62 3.16
C VAL A 13 -5.10 -6.89 1.85
N VAL A 14 -5.08 -7.61 0.72
CA VAL A 14 -4.76 -7.02 -0.59
C VAL A 14 -5.89 -6.09 -1.05
N ILE A 15 -7.13 -6.50 -0.86
CA ILE A 15 -8.31 -5.70 -1.24
C ILE A 15 -8.36 -4.40 -0.43
N SER A 16 -8.16 -4.47 0.90
CA SER A 16 -8.12 -3.29 1.76
C SER A 16 -7.04 -2.30 1.35
N ALA A 17 -5.82 -2.77 1.09
CA ALA A 17 -4.73 -1.90 0.65
C ALA A 17 -5.01 -1.23 -0.71
N ALA A 18 -5.78 -1.86 -1.61
CA ALA A 18 -6.18 -1.24 -2.87
C ALA A 18 -7.24 -0.13 -2.73
N CYS A 19 -7.98 -0.08 -1.61
CA CYS A 19 -9.04 0.90 -1.39
C CYS A 19 -8.52 2.31 -1.03
N HIS A 20 -7.26 2.44 -0.62
CA HIS A 20 -6.67 3.70 -0.16
C HIS A 20 -5.44 4.09 -1.00
N PRO A 21 -5.60 4.40 -2.30
CA PRO A 21 -4.50 4.96 -3.08
C PRO A 21 -4.17 6.39 -2.61
N PRO A 22 -2.89 6.82 -2.71
CA PRO A 22 -2.51 8.22 -2.54
C PRO A 22 -3.35 9.15 -3.42
N HIS A 23 -3.65 10.35 -2.93
CA HIS A 23 -4.54 11.29 -3.62
C HIS A 23 -4.00 11.75 -4.99
N ASP A 24 -2.68 11.72 -5.14
CA ASP A 24 -1.93 12.08 -6.35
C ASP A 24 -1.71 10.89 -7.30
N ASP A 25 -2.02 9.66 -6.88
CA ASP A 25 -1.86 8.45 -7.67
C ASP A 25 -3.16 8.08 -8.41
N LEU A 26 -3.54 8.91 -9.40
CA LEU A 26 -4.84 8.82 -10.09
C LEU A 26 -4.90 7.70 -11.15
N TYR A 27 -3.75 7.30 -11.68
CA TYR A 27 -3.65 6.37 -12.82
C TYR A 27 -2.92 5.08 -12.46
N THR A 28 -2.91 4.71 -11.18
CA THR A 28 -2.22 3.53 -10.65
C THR A 28 -2.57 2.25 -11.42
N HIS A 29 -3.83 2.10 -11.81
CA HIS A 29 -4.34 0.95 -12.56
C HIS A 29 -3.73 0.78 -13.97
N LEU A 30 -3.06 1.81 -14.51
CA LEU A 30 -2.38 1.78 -15.80
C LEU A 30 -0.88 1.56 -15.68
N ASN A 31 -0.34 1.52 -14.46
CA ASN A 31 1.09 1.48 -14.19
C ASN A 31 1.48 0.21 -13.45
N GLU A 32 2.79 -0.05 -13.38
CA GLU A 32 3.32 -1.06 -12.47
C GLU A 32 3.09 -0.61 -11.02
N VAL A 33 2.69 -1.56 -10.17
CA VAL A 33 2.35 -1.30 -8.77
C VAL A 33 3.14 -2.21 -7.86
N GLN A 34 3.32 -1.78 -6.61
CA GLN A 34 3.98 -2.56 -5.58
C GLN A 34 3.24 -2.43 -4.25
N TRP A 35 3.23 -3.51 -3.47
CA TRP A 35 2.66 -3.46 -2.12
C TRP A 35 3.66 -2.88 -1.13
N GLY A 36 3.19 -1.99 -0.26
CA GLY A 36 3.98 -1.52 0.87
C GLY A 36 3.29 -0.44 1.67
N ALA A 37 4.04 0.19 2.58
CA ALA A 37 3.60 1.30 3.40
C ALA A 37 4.00 2.64 2.78
N LEU A 38 3.06 3.60 2.76
CA LEU A 38 3.37 4.98 2.42
C LEU A 38 4.25 5.64 3.50
N PRO A 39 5.08 6.64 3.12
CA PRO A 39 5.72 7.51 4.09
C PRO A 39 4.64 8.24 4.89
N MET A 40 4.68 8.07 6.22
CA MET A 40 3.69 8.71 7.09
C MET A 40 3.95 10.21 7.19
N GLY A 41 2.92 11.02 6.99
CA GLY A 41 2.99 12.46 7.23
C GLY A 41 3.18 12.77 8.72
N GLU A 42 3.68 13.97 9.05
CA GLU A 42 3.86 14.40 10.45
C GLU A 42 2.54 14.41 11.24
N ASP A 43 1.40 14.55 10.54
CA ASP A 43 0.05 14.65 11.11
C ASP A 43 -0.75 13.34 11.11
N GLU A 44 -0.17 12.22 10.65
CA GLU A 44 -0.86 10.92 10.58
C GLU A 44 -0.60 10.08 11.84
N GLU A 45 -1.65 9.65 12.53
CA GLU A 45 -1.51 8.76 13.71
C GLU A 45 -1.34 7.28 13.32
N VAL A 46 -1.78 6.89 12.13
CA VAL A 46 -1.71 5.53 11.60
C VAL A 46 -1.13 5.55 10.18
N GLY A 47 -0.29 4.57 9.86
CA GLY A 47 0.24 4.45 8.51
C GLY A 47 -0.77 3.79 7.57
N HIS A 48 -0.53 3.89 6.26
CA HIS A 48 -1.35 3.23 5.25
C HIS A 48 -0.54 2.27 4.41
N CYS A 49 -1.02 1.03 4.29
CA CYS A 49 -0.51 0.08 3.31
C CYS A 49 -1.33 0.20 2.02
N THR A 50 -0.67 0.32 0.87
CA THR A 50 -1.34 0.50 -0.42
C THR A 50 -0.58 -0.15 -1.57
N PHE A 51 -1.12 -0.01 -2.78
CA PHE A 51 -0.56 -0.47 -4.05
C PHE A 51 -0.26 0.69 -4.99
N PRO A 52 0.63 1.64 -4.66
CA PRO A 52 0.82 2.80 -5.50
C PRO A 52 1.73 2.44 -6.68
N SER A 53 1.68 3.29 -7.70
CA SER A 53 2.65 3.34 -8.79
C SER A 53 3.95 4.06 -8.38
N GLY A 54 3.90 4.78 -7.26
CA GLY A 54 5.02 5.49 -6.65
C GLY A 54 5.88 4.65 -5.70
N SER A 55 6.75 5.35 -4.96
CA SER A 55 7.67 4.76 -3.99
C SER A 55 6.95 4.28 -2.73
N ILE A 56 7.31 3.09 -2.24
CA ILE A 56 6.84 2.55 -0.96
C ILE A 56 8.00 2.23 -0.02
N THR A 57 7.67 2.03 1.24
CA THR A 57 8.56 1.43 2.24
C THR A 57 8.02 0.09 2.73
N LEU A 58 8.88 -0.73 3.33
CA LEU A 58 8.41 -1.96 3.97
C LEU A 58 7.62 -1.61 5.24
N PRO A 59 6.48 -2.30 5.49
CA PRO A 59 5.80 -2.17 6.77
C PRO A 59 6.74 -2.55 7.93
N THR A 60 6.61 -1.83 9.04
CA THR A 60 7.41 -2.03 10.24
C THR A 60 6.67 -2.93 11.21
N GLU A 61 7.35 -3.94 11.76
CA GLU A 61 6.78 -4.83 12.76
C GLU A 61 6.35 -4.05 14.02
N GLY A 62 5.18 -4.39 14.56
CA GLY A 62 4.61 -3.72 15.74
C GLY A 62 3.91 -2.38 15.45
N ARG A 63 3.92 -1.91 14.20
CA ARG A 63 3.22 -0.68 13.79
C ARG A 63 1.81 -0.97 13.29
N LEU A 64 0.89 -0.06 13.56
CA LEU A 64 -0.50 -0.12 13.09
C LEU A 64 -0.63 0.51 11.71
N TYR A 65 -1.43 -0.15 10.87
CA TYR A 65 -1.76 0.29 9.51
C TYR A 65 -3.27 0.20 9.30
N ALA A 66 -3.83 1.21 8.62
CA ALA A 66 -5.22 1.25 8.19
C ALA A 66 -5.34 0.90 6.70
#